data_AF-A0A6J1CQK2-F1
#
_entry.id   AF-A0A6J1CQK2-F1
#
_cell.length_a   1.000
_cell.length_b   1.000
_cell.length_c   1.000
_cell.angle_alpha   90.00
_cell.angle_beta   90.00
_cell.angle_gamma   90.00
#
_symmetry.space_group_name_H-M   'P 1'
#
loop_
_entity.id
_entity.type
_entity.pdbx_description
1 polymer ?
#
loop_
_entity_poly.entity_id
_entity_poly.type
_entity_poly.pdbx_seq_one_letter_code
_entity_poly.pdbx_strand_id
1 'polypeptide(L)'
;MAGVMYIVPANAPPRAFFPSAPNFRPIISPFINPRPLHLRNSLSRISLSFSFRKGNNMPPETGCPVPPEQQPINEYQTLSTSFPFSWASGDIVEYCSRLVATGASFALFVGLPITWFGTVGVESDPLKRSLCAVSSGILFVTIAVVRMYLGWAYVGNRLLSATVEYEETGWYDGQIWVKTAQVLARDRLLGSYTVKPVLNRLKYTLVTLAASLFVSIVVLINIDGGQLLGPLFTGKSAEVDGGRVIPGVYSDESARSFEPDAFCGPGE
;
A
#
# COMPACT_ATOMS: atom_id res chain seq x y z
N MET A 1 73.13 18.10 63.06
CA MET A 1 73.01 16.96 63.98
C MET A 1 71.54 16.54 64.01
N ALA A 2 71.32 15.23 64.09
CA ALA A 2 70.11 14.48 63.76
C ALA A 2 68.77 14.97 64.34
N GLY A 3 67.66 14.65 63.66
CA GLY A 3 66.31 14.90 64.18
C GLY A 3 65.14 14.48 63.27
N VAL A 4 65.13 13.20 62.84
CA VAL A 4 63.98 12.31 62.59
C VAL A 4 62.74 12.80 61.80
N MET A 5 62.53 12.06 60.70
CA MET A 5 61.41 11.98 59.76
C MET A 5 60.12 11.42 60.40
N TYR A 6 58.97 12.06 60.14
CA TYR A 6 57.64 11.42 60.29
C TYR A 6 56.86 11.56 58.97
N ILE A 7 56.41 10.40 58.50
CA ILE A 7 55.72 10.15 57.24
C ILE A 7 54.23 10.51 57.38
N VAL A 8 53.72 11.26 56.40
CA VAL A 8 52.31 11.60 56.21
C VAL A 8 51.54 10.38 55.69
N PRO A 9 50.46 9.91 56.32
CA PRO A 9 49.59 8.91 55.71
C PRO A 9 48.58 9.58 54.76
N ALA A 10 48.55 9.11 53.51
CA ALA A 10 47.60 9.50 52.48
C ALA A 10 46.21 8.88 52.73
N ASN A 11 45.17 9.70 52.60
CA ASN A 11 43.76 9.28 52.68
C ASN A 11 43.39 8.36 51.50
N ALA A 12 42.75 7.23 51.82
CA ALA A 12 42.19 6.29 50.85
C ALA A 12 40.83 6.80 50.30
N PRO A 13 40.47 6.48 49.04
CA PRO A 13 39.21 6.90 48.42
C PRO A 13 38.00 6.12 48.95
N PRO A 14 36.79 6.71 48.96
CA PRO A 14 35.60 6.08 49.53
C PRO A 14 35.12 4.89 48.70
N ARG A 15 34.86 3.78 49.41
CA ARG A 15 34.29 2.53 48.89
C ARG A 15 32.82 2.72 48.50
N ALA A 16 32.49 2.21 47.32
CA ALA A 16 31.12 2.04 46.83
C ALA A 16 30.30 1.16 47.79
N PHE A 17 29.17 1.69 48.26
CA PHE A 17 28.13 0.94 48.96
C PHE A 17 26.97 0.69 47.99
N PHE A 18 26.80 -0.58 47.58
CA PHE A 18 25.58 -1.07 46.95
C PHE A 18 24.67 -1.65 48.05
N PRO A 19 23.47 -1.11 48.28
CA PRO A 19 22.47 -1.78 49.11
C PRO A 19 21.58 -2.70 48.26
N SER A 20 21.40 -3.92 48.78
CA SER A 20 20.49 -4.95 48.27
C SER A 20 19.01 -4.56 48.41
N ALA A 21 18.19 -5.07 47.49
CA ALA A 21 16.81 -4.70 47.14
C ALA A 21 15.74 -4.74 48.25
N PRO A 22 14.59 -4.09 47.97
CA PRO A 22 13.28 -4.66 48.31
C PRO A 22 12.42 -4.90 47.06
N ASN A 23 11.82 -6.09 46.98
CA ASN A 23 10.79 -6.45 46.00
C ASN A 23 9.60 -5.48 46.10
N PHE A 24 9.41 -4.65 45.06
CA PHE A 24 8.18 -3.88 44.86
C PHE A 24 7.57 -4.25 43.50
N ARG A 25 6.51 -5.04 43.54
CA ARG A 25 5.45 -5.01 42.53
C ARG A 25 4.36 -4.07 43.07
N PRO A 26 3.93 -3.06 42.31
CA PRO A 26 2.48 -2.92 42.17
C PRO A 26 1.98 -2.46 40.77
N ILE A 27 0.89 -3.13 40.39
CA ILE A 27 -0.32 -2.60 39.72
C ILE A 27 -0.13 -2.12 38.28
N ILE A 28 -0.14 -3.10 37.37
CA ILE A 28 -0.62 -2.90 36.00
C ILE A 28 -2.14 -2.67 36.09
N SER A 29 -2.58 -1.49 35.69
CA SER A 29 -3.98 -1.18 35.44
C SER A 29 -4.54 -2.11 34.36
N PRO A 30 -5.74 -2.72 34.55
CA PRO A 30 -6.43 -3.32 33.43
C PRO A 30 -7.06 -2.16 32.65
N PHE A 31 -6.43 -1.78 31.53
CA PHE A 31 -7.12 -0.95 30.55
C PHE A 31 -8.35 -1.73 30.09
N ILE A 32 -9.50 -1.16 30.39
CA ILE A 32 -10.83 -1.68 30.11
C ILE A 32 -10.93 -1.94 28.60
N ASN A 33 -11.09 -3.21 28.22
CA ASN A 33 -11.59 -3.61 26.91
C ASN A 33 -13.00 -3.03 26.76
N PRO A 34 -13.30 -2.13 25.81
CA PRO A 34 -14.68 -1.89 25.44
C PRO A 34 -15.11 -3.12 24.63
N ARG A 35 -15.92 -3.98 25.25
CA ARG A 35 -16.76 -4.93 24.51
C ARG A 35 -17.70 -4.09 23.64
N PRO A 36 -17.66 -4.15 22.30
CA PRO A 36 -18.80 -3.69 21.54
C PRO A 36 -19.90 -4.75 21.70
N LEU A 37 -21.03 -4.34 22.28
CA LEU A 37 -22.26 -5.11 22.26
C LEU A 37 -22.60 -5.41 20.80
N HIS A 38 -22.34 -6.65 20.40
CA HIS A 38 -22.64 -7.19 19.09
C HIS A 38 -24.16 -7.29 18.96
N LEU A 39 -24.83 -6.21 18.57
CA LEU A 39 -26.20 -6.25 18.12
C LEU A 39 -26.20 -7.00 16.78
N ARG A 40 -26.42 -8.31 16.90
CA ARG A 40 -26.46 -9.30 15.84
C ARG A 40 -27.69 -9.04 14.97
N ASN A 41 -27.59 -8.12 14.01
CA ASN A 41 -28.52 -8.10 12.90
C ASN A 41 -28.11 -9.17 11.90
N SER A 42 -28.72 -10.32 12.13
CA SER A 42 -28.87 -11.44 11.21
C SER A 42 -29.45 -10.96 9.88
N LEU A 43 -28.60 -10.79 8.87
CA LEU A 43 -29.00 -11.03 7.49
C LEU A 43 -28.02 -12.03 6.86
N SER A 44 -28.53 -13.25 6.70
CA SER A 44 -28.06 -14.38 5.90
C SER A 44 -26.79 -14.17 5.09
N ARG A 45 -25.63 -14.46 5.70
CA ARG A 45 -24.45 -14.89 4.95
C ARG A 45 -24.74 -16.26 4.35
N ILE A 46 -24.95 -16.34 3.05
CA ILE A 46 -24.58 -17.55 2.30
C ILE A 46 -23.06 -17.47 2.14
N SER A 47 -22.35 -17.70 3.24
CA SER A 47 -20.96 -18.10 3.17
C SER A 47 -21.01 -19.53 2.67
N LEU A 48 -20.82 -19.74 1.36
CA LEU A 48 -20.44 -21.05 0.82
C LEU A 48 -19.02 -21.37 1.31
N SER A 49 -18.89 -21.51 2.62
CA SER A 49 -17.79 -22.20 3.26
C SER A 49 -17.93 -23.64 2.81
N PHE A 50 -17.25 -24.02 1.75
CA PHE A 50 -16.94 -25.41 1.48
C PHE A 50 -15.99 -25.89 2.59
N SER A 51 -16.51 -26.01 3.81
CA SER A 51 -15.92 -26.88 4.80
C SER A 51 -16.07 -28.28 4.23
N PHE A 52 -15.02 -28.77 3.57
CA PHE A 52 -14.80 -30.19 3.47
C PHE A 52 -14.79 -30.73 4.90
N ARG A 53 -15.96 -31.18 5.34
CA ARG A 53 -16.08 -31.99 6.54
C ARG A 53 -15.17 -33.18 6.27
N LYS A 54 -14.09 -33.30 7.03
CA LYS A 54 -13.30 -34.54 7.15
C LYS A 54 -14.18 -35.57 7.84
N GLY A 55 -15.24 -35.98 7.16
CA GLY A 55 -16.10 -37.08 7.55
C GLY A 55 -15.37 -38.34 7.14
N ASN A 56 -15.18 -39.25 8.09
CA ASN A 56 -14.49 -40.53 7.92
C ASN A 56 -15.16 -41.50 6.90
N ASN A 57 -16.05 -41.02 6.03
CA ASN A 57 -16.77 -41.77 5.01
C ASN A 57 -16.82 -40.99 3.68
N MET A 58 -15.70 -40.41 3.25
CA MET A 58 -15.56 -39.97 1.85
C MET A 58 -15.32 -41.23 1.00
N PRO A 59 -15.99 -41.41 -0.17
CA PRO A 59 -15.47 -42.36 -1.16
C PRO A 59 -14.00 -41.99 -1.40
N PRO A 60 -13.09 -42.97 -1.50
CA PRO A 60 -11.66 -42.67 -1.57
C PRO A 60 -11.47 -41.58 -2.62
N GLU A 61 -10.89 -40.44 -2.20
CA GLU A 61 -10.42 -39.41 -3.14
C GLU A 61 -9.63 -40.17 -4.21
N THR A 62 -10.23 -40.31 -5.38
CA THR A 62 -9.81 -41.26 -6.39
C THR A 62 -8.39 -40.92 -6.81
N GLY A 63 -7.40 -41.68 -6.30
CA GLY A 63 -6.01 -41.73 -6.73
C GLY A 63 -5.45 -40.46 -7.37
N CYS A 64 -5.55 -39.30 -6.70
CA CYS A 64 -4.95 -38.07 -7.20
C CYS A 64 -3.46 -38.06 -6.79
N PRO A 65 -2.52 -38.11 -7.75
CA PRO A 65 -1.09 -38.13 -7.45
C PRO A 65 -0.55 -36.74 -7.04
N VAL A 66 -1.32 -35.68 -7.31
CA VAL A 66 -0.95 -34.29 -7.06
C VAL A 66 -0.87 -33.99 -5.56
N PRO A 67 0.28 -33.49 -5.04
CA PRO A 67 0.43 -33.05 -3.66
C PRO A 67 -0.64 -32.02 -3.29
N PRO A 68 -1.18 -32.06 -2.06
CA PRO A 68 -2.32 -31.23 -1.67
C PRO A 68 -2.07 -29.73 -1.85
N GLU A 69 -0.86 -29.24 -1.57
CA GLU A 69 -0.52 -27.81 -1.71
C GLU A 69 -0.54 -27.31 -3.16
N GLN A 70 -0.35 -28.20 -4.13
CA GLN A 70 -0.37 -27.90 -5.57
C GLN A 70 -1.75 -28.12 -6.20
N GLN A 71 -2.75 -28.50 -5.39
CA GLN A 71 -4.10 -28.68 -5.90
C GLN A 71 -4.78 -27.31 -6.06
N PRO A 72 -5.38 -27.01 -7.24
CA PRO A 72 -6.03 -25.73 -7.51
C PRO A 72 -7.11 -25.33 -6.48
N ILE A 73 -7.77 -26.31 -5.87
CA ILE A 73 -8.78 -26.09 -4.82
C ILE A 73 -8.16 -25.56 -3.51
N ASN A 74 -6.99 -26.07 -3.14
CA ASN A 74 -6.27 -25.66 -1.93
C ASN A 74 -5.59 -24.32 -2.16
N GLU A 75 -5.00 -24.08 -3.34
CA GLU A 75 -4.52 -22.76 -3.75
C GLU A 75 -5.64 -21.70 -3.67
N TYR A 76 -6.83 -22.03 -4.16
CA TYR A 76 -8.01 -21.16 -4.06
C TYR A 76 -8.37 -20.85 -2.61
N GLN A 77 -8.43 -21.86 -1.75
CA GLN A 77 -8.81 -21.67 -0.36
C GLN A 77 -7.78 -20.78 0.36
N THR A 78 -6.49 -21.07 0.19
CA THR A 78 -5.39 -20.27 0.72
C THR A 78 -5.47 -18.83 0.22
N LEU A 79 -5.65 -18.62 -1.10
CA LEU A 79 -5.80 -17.29 -1.67
C LEU A 79 -6.99 -16.56 -1.07
N SER A 80 -8.17 -17.18 -1.02
CA SER A 80 -9.41 -16.57 -0.52
C SER A 80 -9.35 -16.11 0.94
N THR A 81 -8.47 -16.72 1.74
CA THR A 81 -8.24 -16.35 3.14
C THR A 81 -7.10 -15.35 3.33
N SER A 82 -6.15 -15.30 2.39
CA SER A 82 -4.97 -14.45 2.49
C SER A 82 -5.30 -12.96 2.34
N PHE A 83 -4.50 -12.11 2.98
CA PHE A 83 -4.53 -10.67 2.76
C PHE A 83 -3.78 -10.31 1.48
N PRO A 84 -4.26 -9.38 0.63
CA PRO A 84 -5.54 -8.64 0.69
C PRO A 84 -6.70 -9.33 -0.07
N PHE A 85 -6.50 -10.55 -0.59
CA PHE A 85 -7.43 -11.29 -1.45
C PHE A 85 -8.79 -11.57 -0.79
N SER A 86 -8.80 -11.77 0.53
CA SER A 86 -10.01 -11.99 1.32
C SER A 86 -10.98 -10.80 1.30
N TRP A 87 -10.52 -9.61 0.94
CA TRP A 87 -11.39 -8.44 0.84
C TRP A 87 -12.32 -8.55 -0.36
N ALA A 88 -11.83 -9.11 -1.47
CA ALA A 88 -12.59 -9.24 -2.71
C ALA A 88 -13.63 -10.37 -2.67
N SER A 89 -13.44 -11.37 -1.82
CA SER A 89 -14.42 -12.46 -1.58
C SER A 89 -15.50 -12.08 -0.55
N GLY A 90 -15.33 -10.98 0.17
CA GLY A 90 -16.24 -10.50 1.20
C GLY A 90 -17.46 -9.73 0.68
N ASP A 91 -18.15 -9.05 1.59
CA ASP A 91 -19.28 -8.20 1.27
C ASP A 91 -18.83 -6.92 0.52
N ILE A 92 -19.70 -6.38 -0.34
CA ILE A 92 -19.38 -5.24 -1.21
C ILE A 92 -19.08 -3.99 -0.38
N VAL A 93 -19.86 -3.75 0.67
CA VAL A 93 -19.69 -2.56 1.53
C VAL A 93 -18.37 -2.65 2.30
N GLU A 94 -18.07 -3.82 2.86
CA GLU A 94 -16.82 -4.08 3.57
C GLU A 94 -15.60 -3.96 2.65
N TYR A 95 -15.71 -4.48 1.43
CA TYR A 95 -14.70 -4.33 0.40
C TYR A 95 -14.45 -2.86 0.02
N CYS A 96 -15.51 -2.11 -0.32
CA CYS A 96 -15.39 -0.70 -0.71
C CYS A 96 -14.83 0.16 0.41
N SER A 97 -15.31 -0.02 1.65
CA SER A 97 -14.82 0.72 2.82
C SER A 97 -13.34 0.47 3.09
N ARG A 98 -12.86 -0.79 2.98
CA ARG A 98 -11.44 -1.13 3.14
C ARG A 98 -10.57 -0.50 2.05
N LEU A 99 -11.04 -0.46 0.80
CA LEU A 99 -10.31 0.21 -0.29
C LEU A 99 -10.23 1.71 -0.07
N VAL A 100 -11.34 2.36 0.27
CA VAL A 100 -11.37 3.81 0.56
C VAL A 100 -10.50 4.13 1.77
N ALA A 101 -10.57 3.35 2.85
CA ALA A 101 -9.72 3.54 4.02
C ALA A 101 -8.23 3.40 3.69
N THR A 102 -7.86 2.40 2.88
CA THR A 102 -6.47 2.20 2.45
C THR A 102 -5.98 3.34 1.56
N GLY A 103 -6.80 3.78 0.59
CA GLY A 103 -6.47 4.90 -0.29
C GLY A 103 -6.39 6.23 0.45
N ALA A 104 -7.33 6.50 1.36
CA ALA A 104 -7.32 7.69 2.20
C ALA A 104 -6.10 7.70 3.12
N SER A 105 -5.75 6.56 3.72
CA SER A 105 -4.56 6.45 4.55
C SER A 105 -3.30 6.79 3.74
N PHE A 106 -3.14 6.23 2.54
CA PHE A 106 -2.01 6.54 1.68
C PHE A 106 -2.00 8.02 1.24
N ALA A 107 -3.15 8.56 0.86
CA ALA A 107 -3.28 9.97 0.49
C ALA A 107 -2.91 10.91 1.65
N LEU A 108 -3.29 10.58 2.88
CA LEU A 108 -2.99 11.41 4.06
C LEU A 108 -1.54 11.27 4.54
N PHE A 109 -1.00 10.07 4.60
CA PHE A 109 0.35 9.84 5.15
C PHE A 109 1.47 10.04 4.13
N VAL A 110 1.19 9.83 2.84
CA VAL A 110 2.20 9.91 1.77
C VAL A 110 1.85 11.04 0.82
N GLY A 111 0.62 11.09 0.34
CA GLY A 111 0.17 12.14 -0.59
C GLY A 111 0.26 13.56 -0.03
N LEU A 112 -0.19 13.80 1.20
CA LEU A 112 -0.17 15.13 1.80
C LEU A 112 1.25 15.66 2.08
N PRO A 113 2.18 14.89 2.68
CA PRO A 113 3.56 15.36 2.84
C PRO A 113 4.25 15.63 1.50
N ILE A 114 4.10 14.72 0.52
CA ILE A 114 4.69 14.90 -0.82
C ILE A 114 4.18 16.19 -1.46
N THR A 115 2.88 16.45 -1.39
CA THR A 115 2.31 17.69 -1.93
C THR A 115 2.60 18.93 -1.09
N TRP A 116 2.87 18.78 0.22
CA TRP A 116 3.32 19.88 1.09
C TRP A 116 4.70 20.36 0.67
N PHE A 117 5.65 19.45 0.55
CA PHE A 117 7.05 19.78 0.29
C PHE A 117 7.35 19.98 -1.20
N GLY A 118 6.61 19.30 -2.08
CA GLY A 118 6.82 19.38 -3.52
C GLY A 118 6.28 20.65 -4.18
N THR A 119 5.46 21.45 -3.48
CA THR A 119 4.94 22.71 -4.01
C THR A 119 5.75 23.88 -3.47
N VAL A 120 6.74 24.33 -4.25
CA VAL A 120 7.52 25.54 -3.95
C VAL A 120 6.84 26.71 -4.63
N GLY A 121 5.86 27.33 -3.97
CA GLY A 121 5.11 28.48 -4.47
C GLY A 121 4.19 29.09 -3.41
N VAL A 122 4.21 30.42 -3.29
CA VAL A 122 3.61 31.19 -2.17
C VAL A 122 2.07 31.19 -2.18
N GLU A 123 1.43 30.84 -3.30
CA GLU A 123 -0.03 30.70 -3.41
C GLU A 123 -0.41 29.41 -4.14
N SER A 124 -0.20 28.26 -3.51
CA SER A 124 -0.73 26.99 -4.03
C SER A 124 -2.20 26.85 -3.63
N ASP A 125 -3.10 26.85 -4.63
CA ASP A 125 -4.52 26.60 -4.40
C ASP A 125 -4.72 25.33 -3.57
N PRO A 126 -5.40 25.38 -2.41
CA PRO A 126 -5.59 24.22 -1.55
C PRO A 126 -6.34 23.09 -2.28
N LEU A 127 -7.16 23.45 -3.28
CA LEU A 127 -7.86 22.51 -4.15
C LEU A 127 -6.90 21.68 -4.99
N LYS A 128 -5.97 22.32 -5.73
CA LYS A 128 -4.97 21.62 -6.55
C LYS A 128 -4.15 20.66 -5.71
N ARG A 129 -3.74 21.11 -4.54
CA ARG A 129 -2.97 20.31 -3.59
C ARG A 129 -3.72 19.09 -3.08
N SER A 130 -4.99 19.27 -2.70
CA SER A 130 -5.84 18.17 -2.25
C SER A 130 -6.08 17.15 -3.37
N LEU A 131 -6.27 17.61 -4.62
CA LEU A 131 -6.44 16.75 -5.80
C LEU A 131 -5.19 15.91 -6.08
N CYS A 132 -3.99 16.50 -5.98
CA CYS A 132 -2.74 15.76 -6.11
C CYS A 132 -2.54 14.72 -4.99
N ALA A 133 -2.95 15.03 -3.76
CA ALA A 133 -2.88 14.07 -2.66
C ALA A 133 -3.88 12.91 -2.87
N VAL A 134 -5.12 13.22 -3.27
CA VAL A 134 -6.15 12.21 -3.57
C VAL A 134 -5.77 11.33 -4.76
N SER A 135 -5.23 11.90 -5.83
CA SER A 135 -4.80 11.13 -7.00
C SER A 135 -3.70 10.12 -6.67
N SER A 136 -2.79 10.45 -5.74
CA SER A 136 -1.78 9.51 -5.24
C SER A 136 -2.40 8.31 -4.50
N GLY A 137 -3.45 8.54 -3.70
CA GLY A 137 -4.20 7.48 -3.02
C GLY A 137 -4.94 6.58 -4.01
N ILE A 138 -5.58 7.16 -5.03
CA ILE A 138 -6.28 6.43 -6.09
C ILE A 138 -5.29 5.53 -6.86
N LEU A 139 -4.09 6.05 -7.18
CA LEU A 139 -3.03 5.28 -7.83
C LEU A 139 -2.60 4.07 -6.99
N PHE A 140 -2.33 4.28 -5.71
CA PHE A 140 -1.93 3.21 -4.80
C PHE A 140 -2.99 2.10 -4.70
N VAL A 141 -4.25 2.49 -4.55
CA VAL A 141 -5.39 1.55 -4.53
C VAL A 141 -5.50 0.80 -5.86
N THR A 142 -5.30 1.48 -6.99
CA THR A 142 -5.34 0.86 -8.32
C THR A 142 -4.31 -0.26 -8.44
N ILE A 143 -3.07 -0.04 -8.00
CA ILE A 143 -2.01 -1.06 -8.00
C ILE A 143 -2.39 -2.25 -7.11
N ALA A 144 -2.92 -1.99 -5.90
CA ALA A 144 -3.37 -3.05 -5.00
C ALA A 144 -4.50 -3.89 -5.63
N VAL A 145 -5.48 -3.25 -6.28
CA VAL A 145 -6.58 -3.93 -6.98
C VAL A 145 -6.07 -4.73 -8.18
N VAL A 146 -5.10 -4.23 -8.94
CA VAL A 146 -4.45 -4.98 -10.02
C VAL A 146 -3.80 -6.26 -9.49
N ARG A 147 -3.04 -6.18 -8.38
CA ARG A 147 -2.47 -7.38 -7.73
C ARG A 147 -3.57 -8.37 -7.32
N MET A 148 -4.66 -7.87 -6.74
CA MET A 148 -5.80 -8.72 -6.38
C MET A 148 -6.39 -9.42 -7.61
N TYR A 149 -6.64 -8.67 -8.68
CA TYR A 149 -7.18 -9.17 -9.94
C TYR A 149 -6.29 -10.27 -10.55
N LEU A 150 -4.98 -10.05 -10.62
CA LEU A 150 -4.04 -11.04 -11.16
C LEU A 150 -4.03 -12.35 -10.34
N GLY A 151 -4.11 -12.26 -9.01
CA GLY A 151 -4.18 -13.46 -8.16
C GLY A 151 -5.45 -14.28 -8.36
N TRP A 152 -6.59 -13.60 -8.42
CA TRP A 152 -7.87 -14.24 -8.68
C TRP A 152 -7.96 -14.80 -10.11
N ALA A 153 -7.36 -14.12 -11.10
CA ALA A 153 -7.33 -14.58 -12.48
C ALA A 153 -6.45 -15.82 -12.64
N TYR A 154 -5.29 -15.86 -11.97
CA TYR A 154 -4.39 -17.00 -11.96
C TYR A 154 -5.05 -18.27 -11.41
N VAL A 155 -5.60 -18.19 -10.20
CA VAL A 155 -6.29 -19.33 -9.57
C VAL A 155 -7.54 -19.71 -10.37
N GLY A 156 -8.30 -18.73 -10.85
CA GLY A 156 -9.46 -18.97 -11.71
C GLY A 156 -9.11 -19.75 -12.98
N ASN A 157 -7.99 -19.42 -13.62
CA ASN A 157 -7.49 -20.15 -14.79
C ASN A 157 -7.13 -21.59 -14.42
N ARG A 158 -6.38 -21.81 -13.33
CA ARG A 158 -6.00 -23.17 -12.86
C ARG A 158 -7.18 -24.04 -12.43
N LEU A 159 -8.23 -23.44 -11.86
CA LEU A 159 -9.47 -24.16 -11.54
C LEU A 159 -10.18 -24.62 -12.82
N LEU A 160 -10.26 -23.77 -13.83
CA LEU A 160 -10.97 -24.06 -15.08
C LEU A 160 -10.18 -24.95 -16.06
N SER A 161 -8.85 -24.98 -15.94
CA SER A 161 -7.97 -25.86 -16.70
C SER A 161 -8.25 -27.34 -16.42
N ALA A 162 -8.26 -28.14 -17.48
CA ALA A 162 -8.44 -29.59 -17.43
C ALA A 162 -7.16 -30.33 -16.99
N THR A 163 -6.01 -29.69 -17.12
CA THR A 163 -4.70 -30.21 -16.72
C THR A 163 -4.14 -29.42 -15.56
N VAL A 164 -3.38 -30.09 -14.70
CA VAL A 164 -2.61 -29.48 -13.62
C VAL A 164 -1.19 -29.99 -13.73
N GLU A 165 -0.26 -29.05 -13.89
CA GLU A 165 1.17 -29.32 -13.79
C GLU A 165 1.54 -29.30 -12.32
N TYR A 166 2.21 -30.35 -11.87
CA TYR A 166 2.58 -30.56 -10.49
C TYR A 166 3.95 -31.21 -10.42
N GLU A 167 4.67 -30.96 -9.33
CA GLU A 167 6.01 -31.50 -9.14
C GLU A 167 5.97 -32.51 -8.01
N GLU A 168 6.38 -33.74 -8.30
CA GLU A 168 6.45 -34.81 -7.31
C GLU A 168 7.77 -34.75 -6.53
N THR A 169 8.92 -34.44 -7.16
CA THR A 169 10.22 -34.32 -6.48
C THR A 169 11.31 -33.51 -7.23
N GLY A 170 11.74 -32.38 -6.66
CA GLY A 170 13.04 -31.76 -7.01
C GLY A 170 13.14 -31.15 -8.42
N TRP A 171 14.35 -30.66 -8.77
CA TRP A 171 14.56 -29.55 -9.72
C TRP A 171 14.23 -29.80 -11.21
N TYR A 172 13.68 -30.97 -11.59
CA TYR A 172 13.53 -31.33 -13.02
C TYR A 172 12.32 -32.21 -13.44
N ASP A 173 11.33 -32.51 -12.59
CA ASP A 173 10.17 -33.32 -13.03
C ASP A 173 8.80 -32.66 -12.79
N GLY A 174 8.45 -31.72 -13.67
CA GLY A 174 7.05 -31.33 -13.85
C GLY A 174 6.25 -32.44 -14.51
N GLN A 175 5.29 -33.03 -13.80
CA GLN A 175 4.33 -33.98 -14.34
C GLN A 175 2.98 -33.28 -14.61
N ILE A 176 2.25 -33.73 -15.62
CA ILE A 176 0.95 -33.17 -15.99
C ILE A 176 -0.13 -34.19 -15.65
N TRP A 177 -1.00 -33.85 -14.71
CA TRP A 177 -2.17 -34.65 -14.38
C TRP A 177 -3.42 -34.10 -15.09
N VAL A 178 -4.16 -34.99 -15.76
CA VAL A 178 -5.47 -34.65 -16.36
C VAL A 178 -6.56 -34.89 -15.33
N LYS A 179 -7.33 -33.85 -15.01
CA LYS A 179 -8.44 -33.92 -14.05
C LYS A 179 -9.50 -34.89 -14.54
N THR A 180 -9.98 -35.77 -13.66
CA THR A 180 -11.14 -36.60 -13.95
C THR A 180 -12.38 -35.73 -14.18
N ALA A 181 -13.36 -36.22 -14.96
CA ALA A 181 -14.56 -35.46 -15.30
C ALA A 181 -15.34 -34.96 -14.07
N GLN A 182 -15.34 -35.75 -12.99
CA GLN A 182 -16.00 -35.38 -11.72
C GLN A 182 -15.29 -34.22 -11.01
N VAL A 183 -13.95 -34.25 -10.93
CA VAL A 183 -13.14 -33.17 -10.31
C VAL A 183 -13.26 -31.89 -11.15
N LEU A 184 -13.19 -32.02 -12.48
CA LEU A 184 -13.31 -30.88 -13.38
C LEU A 184 -14.70 -30.23 -13.33
N ALA A 185 -15.77 -31.03 -13.25
CA ALA A 185 -17.13 -30.50 -13.11
C ALA A 185 -17.29 -29.70 -11.81
N ARG A 186 -16.74 -30.22 -10.71
CA ARG A 186 -16.73 -29.52 -9.41
C ARG A 186 -15.95 -28.21 -9.47
N ASP A 187 -14.74 -28.21 -10.00
CA ASP A 187 -13.91 -27.02 -10.11
C ASP A 187 -14.56 -25.95 -10.99
N ARG A 188 -15.23 -26.35 -12.07
CA ARG A 188 -15.98 -25.45 -12.94
C ARG A 188 -17.20 -24.84 -12.25
N LEU A 189 -17.92 -25.61 -11.44
CA LEU A 189 -18.99 -25.07 -10.62
C LEU A 189 -18.45 -24.03 -9.63
N LEU A 190 -17.39 -24.37 -8.88
CA LEU A 190 -16.78 -23.42 -7.95
C LEU A 190 -16.24 -22.16 -8.65
N GLY A 191 -15.52 -22.34 -9.76
CA GLY A 191 -14.96 -21.24 -10.53
C GLY A 191 -16.04 -20.33 -11.12
N SER A 192 -17.16 -20.89 -11.59
CA SER A 192 -18.25 -20.10 -12.16
C SER A 192 -19.10 -19.37 -11.11
N TYR A 193 -19.36 -19.98 -9.96
CA TYR A 193 -20.20 -19.39 -8.91
C TYR A 193 -19.44 -18.46 -7.96
N THR A 194 -18.15 -18.69 -7.74
CA THR A 194 -17.39 -17.91 -6.74
C THR A 194 -16.34 -17.01 -7.40
N VAL A 195 -15.56 -17.54 -8.34
CA VAL A 195 -14.43 -16.79 -8.92
C VAL A 195 -14.89 -15.76 -9.96
N LYS A 196 -15.82 -16.12 -10.86
CA LYS A 196 -16.34 -15.19 -11.88
C LYS A 196 -16.97 -13.92 -11.29
N PRO A 197 -17.88 -13.96 -10.29
CA PRO A 197 -18.43 -12.72 -9.76
C PRO A 197 -17.38 -11.85 -9.07
N VAL A 198 -16.41 -12.45 -8.37
CA VAL A 198 -15.30 -11.72 -7.74
C VAL A 198 -14.42 -11.04 -8.79
N LEU A 199 -14.04 -11.76 -9.86
CA LEU A 199 -13.29 -11.18 -10.97
C LEU A 199 -14.05 -10.04 -11.66
N ASN A 200 -15.35 -10.20 -11.87
CA ASN A 200 -16.15 -9.16 -12.52
C ASN A 200 -16.24 -7.90 -11.64
N ARG A 201 -16.41 -8.06 -10.33
CA ARG A 201 -16.36 -6.95 -9.36
C ARG A 201 -15.02 -6.22 -9.42
N LEU A 202 -13.90 -6.95 -9.41
CA LEU A 202 -12.57 -6.38 -9.52
C LEU A 202 -12.37 -5.62 -10.84
N LYS A 203 -12.85 -6.16 -11.97
CA LYS A 203 -12.84 -5.45 -13.27
C LYS A 203 -13.58 -4.13 -13.21
N TYR A 204 -14.81 -4.11 -12.69
CA TYR A 204 -15.56 -2.87 -12.57
C TYR A 204 -14.86 -1.87 -11.66
N THR A 205 -14.28 -2.31 -10.55
CA THR A 205 -13.55 -1.41 -9.65
C THR A 205 -12.32 -0.80 -10.32
N LEU A 206 -11.60 -1.58 -11.14
CA LEU A 206 -10.44 -1.11 -11.89
C LEU A 206 -10.86 -0.08 -12.95
N VAL A 207 -11.96 -0.33 -13.67
CA VAL A 207 -12.52 0.63 -14.64
C VAL A 207 -12.96 1.92 -13.93
N THR A 208 -13.66 1.82 -12.80
CA THR A 208 -14.09 2.99 -12.01
C THR A 208 -12.90 3.78 -11.48
N LEU A 209 -11.86 3.11 -10.97
CA LEU A 209 -10.64 3.78 -10.49
C LEU A 209 -9.90 4.47 -11.65
N ALA A 210 -9.75 3.80 -12.80
CA ALA A 210 -9.15 4.39 -13.99
C ALA A 210 -9.92 5.63 -14.47
N ALA A 211 -11.26 5.56 -14.51
CA ALA A 211 -12.11 6.69 -14.85
C ALA A 211 -11.97 7.83 -13.84
N SER A 212 -11.96 7.54 -12.53
CA SER A 212 -11.80 8.56 -11.48
C SER A 212 -10.44 9.26 -11.55
N LEU A 213 -9.39 8.52 -11.90
CA LEU A 213 -8.05 9.05 -12.09
C LEU A 213 -7.98 9.93 -13.34
N PHE A 214 -8.60 9.50 -14.44
CA PHE A 214 -8.72 10.29 -15.66
C PHE A 214 -9.45 11.62 -15.38
N VAL A 215 -10.58 11.57 -14.67
CA VAL A 215 -11.33 12.78 -14.27
C VAL A 215 -10.45 13.69 -13.40
N SER A 216 -9.67 13.12 -12.46
CA SER A 216 -8.76 13.90 -11.61
C SER A 216 -7.68 14.62 -12.43
N ILE A 217 -7.11 13.96 -13.45
CA ILE A 217 -6.15 14.56 -14.38
C ILE A 217 -6.81 15.68 -15.19
N VAL A 218 -8.01 15.46 -15.74
CA VAL A 218 -8.74 16.47 -16.50
C VAL A 218 -9.01 17.70 -15.64
N VAL A 219 -9.48 17.52 -14.40
CA VAL A 219 -9.72 18.63 -13.46
C VAL A 219 -8.44 19.39 -13.16
N LEU A 220 -7.31 18.71 -12.94
CA LEU A 220 -6.01 19.35 -12.74
C LEU A 220 -5.60 20.18 -13.96
N ILE A 221 -5.76 19.66 -15.18
CA ILE A 221 -5.48 20.41 -16.41
C ILE A 221 -6.38 21.63 -16.55
N ASN A 222 -7.64 21.58 -16.11
CA ASN A 222 -8.53 22.74 -16.16
C ASN A 222 -8.12 23.83 -15.16
N ILE A 223 -7.69 23.45 -13.96
CA ILE A 223 -7.14 24.38 -12.97
C ILE A 223 -5.82 24.99 -13.49
N ASP A 224 -4.97 24.16 -14.08
CA ASP A 224 -3.69 24.58 -14.67
C ASP A 224 -3.86 25.25 -16.03
N GLY A 225 -5.03 25.17 -16.66
CA GLY A 225 -5.34 25.79 -17.95
C GLY A 225 -5.26 27.33 -17.92
N GLY A 226 -5.28 27.92 -16.73
CA GLY A 226 -4.90 29.33 -16.51
C GLY A 226 -3.40 29.62 -16.60
N GLN A 227 -2.53 28.61 -16.49
CA GLN A 227 -1.07 28.75 -16.50
C GLN A 227 -0.34 27.95 -17.60
N LEU A 228 -0.90 26.84 -18.11
CA LEU A 228 -0.18 25.87 -18.97
C LEU A 228 -0.72 25.82 -20.42
N LEU A 229 -1.97 26.21 -20.67
CA LEU A 229 -2.51 26.37 -22.04
C LEU A 229 -2.18 27.74 -22.65
N GLY A 230 -1.81 28.74 -21.83
CA GLY A 230 -1.36 30.05 -22.29
C GLY A 230 -0.08 30.00 -23.13
N PRO A 231 1.00 29.31 -22.71
CA PRO A 231 2.27 29.33 -23.44
C PRO A 231 2.28 28.51 -24.73
N LEU A 232 1.33 27.59 -24.92
CA LEU A 232 1.37 26.61 -26.03
C LEU A 232 0.44 26.98 -27.19
N PHE A 233 -0.63 27.75 -26.96
CA PHE A 233 -1.58 28.15 -28.01
C PHE A 233 -1.60 29.66 -28.32
N THR A 234 -1.04 30.51 -27.46
CA THR A 234 -0.82 31.91 -27.83
C THR A 234 0.62 32.10 -28.26
N GLY A 235 0.85 32.08 -29.58
CA GLY A 235 1.96 32.80 -30.19
C GLY A 235 1.79 34.29 -29.94
N LYS A 236 2.00 34.72 -28.69
CA LYS A 236 2.02 36.11 -28.31
C LYS A 236 3.33 36.33 -27.58
N SER A 237 4.26 36.91 -28.33
CA SER A 237 5.44 37.58 -27.80
C SER A 237 5.05 38.29 -26.51
N ALA A 238 5.56 37.79 -25.39
CA ALA A 238 5.63 38.58 -24.18
C ALA A 238 6.72 39.62 -24.45
N GLU A 239 6.26 40.74 -25.01
CA GLU A 239 6.97 42.00 -25.00
C GLU A 239 7.44 42.28 -23.57
N VAL A 240 8.70 42.68 -23.52
CA VAL A 240 9.51 42.98 -22.35
C VAL A 240 8.79 43.98 -21.44
N ASP A 241 8.46 43.57 -20.22
CA ASP A 241 8.42 44.49 -19.08
C ASP A 241 8.94 43.77 -17.83
N GLY A 242 9.67 44.54 -17.03
CA GLY A 242 10.80 44.14 -16.19
C GLY A 242 10.59 42.95 -15.25
N GLY A 243 11.59 42.08 -15.23
CA GLY A 243 12.02 41.34 -14.04
C GLY A 243 11.05 40.30 -13.49
N ARG A 244 10.93 39.14 -14.15
CA ARG A 244 10.37 37.94 -13.50
C ARG A 244 11.45 36.89 -13.35
N VAL A 245 12.06 36.90 -12.16
CA VAL A 245 13.03 35.90 -11.69
C VAL A 245 12.39 34.52 -11.74
N ILE A 246 12.96 33.62 -12.54
CA ILE A 246 12.60 32.20 -12.59
C ILE A 246 13.26 31.53 -11.38
N PRO A 247 12.54 30.82 -10.50
CA PRO A 247 13.15 30.16 -9.35
C PRO A 247 14.09 29.05 -9.84
N GLY A 248 15.40 29.20 -9.57
CA GLY A 248 16.42 28.20 -9.92
C GLY A 248 17.21 28.47 -11.19
N VAL A 249 16.98 29.61 -11.87
CA VAL A 249 17.82 30.06 -12.99
C VAL A 249 18.58 31.29 -12.55
N TYR A 250 19.89 31.27 -12.78
CA TYR A 250 20.86 32.33 -12.55
C TYR A 250 20.26 33.72 -12.86
N SER A 251 20.16 34.59 -11.84
CA SER A 251 19.74 35.98 -12.00
C SER A 251 20.97 36.85 -12.30
N ASP A 252 20.97 37.52 -13.45
CA ASP A 252 22.04 38.45 -13.85
C ASP A 252 22.25 39.59 -12.84
N GLU A 253 21.20 39.94 -12.09
CA GLU A 253 21.25 40.91 -10.98
C GLU A 253 22.10 40.40 -9.81
N SER A 254 21.99 39.11 -9.49
CA SER A 254 22.76 38.47 -8.43
C SER A 254 24.19 38.17 -8.87
N ALA A 255 24.39 37.88 -10.15
CA ALA A 255 25.72 37.75 -10.75
C ALA A 255 26.55 39.03 -10.60
N ARG A 256 25.93 40.19 -10.88
CA ARG A 256 26.57 41.51 -10.76
C ARG A 256 26.96 41.88 -9.33
N SER A 257 26.32 41.30 -8.32
CA SER A 257 26.70 41.52 -6.92
C SER A 257 28.03 40.86 -6.52
N PHE A 258 28.57 39.97 -7.35
CA PHE A 258 29.86 39.30 -7.14
C PHE A 258 30.98 39.83 -8.05
N GLU A 259 30.70 40.78 -8.94
CA GLU A 259 31.73 41.47 -9.71
C GLU A 259 32.22 42.69 -8.91
N PRO A 260 33.54 42.84 -8.66
CA PRO A 260 34.05 44.01 -7.98
C PRO A 260 33.82 45.27 -8.84
N ASP A 261 33.51 46.41 -8.20
CA ASP A 261 33.13 47.71 -8.78
C ASP A 261 34.10 48.32 -9.83
N ALA A 262 35.16 47.61 -10.20
CA ALA A 262 36.20 48.05 -11.13
C ALA A 262 35.74 48.22 -12.61
N PHE A 263 34.51 47.82 -12.95
CA PHE A 263 33.99 47.92 -14.34
C PHE A 263 32.69 48.73 -14.50
N CYS A 264 32.14 49.30 -13.42
CA CYS A 264 31.03 50.25 -13.56
C CYS A 264 31.62 51.63 -13.91
N GLY A 265 31.60 51.98 -15.20
CA GLY A 265 31.90 53.35 -15.63
C GLY A 265 30.95 54.35 -14.94
N PRO A 266 31.40 55.60 -14.71
CA PRO A 266 30.56 56.61 -14.07
C PRO A 266 29.32 56.87 -14.94
N GLY A 267 28.15 56.47 -14.43
CA GLY A 267 26.87 56.92 -14.96
C GLY A 267 26.69 58.40 -14.62
N GLU A 268 26.24 59.17 -15.61
CA GLU A 268 25.86 60.58 -15.48
C GLU A 268 24.79 60.82 -14.40
#